data_AF-A0A081ICV4-F1
#
_entry.id   AF-A0A081ICV4-F1
#
_cell.length_a   1.000
_cell.length_b   1.000
_cell.length_c   1.000
_cell.angle_alpha   90.00
_cell.angle_beta   90.00
_cell.angle_gamma   90.00
#
_symmetry.space_group_name_H-M   'P 1'
#
loop_
_entity.id
_entity.type
_entity.pdbx_description
1 polymer ?
#
loop_
_entity_poly.entity_id
_entity_poly.type
_entity_poly.pdbx_seq_one_letter_code
_entity_poly.pdbx_strand_id
1 'polypeptide(L)'
;MKTKNDNWSGSRGIRLMDFIKCPLSYHTNFISMVLFIVGSTFFIFDLLYVTGCIIFAIASAMCFYSNVIGAYTIGSENKKEFYGYINYSLGCFIFVIGSIYSCFKDDALSVKLFIFGSTAFLVGALCFVYRLSYREVKTMDWKVILVYVVNILGSILFTIASFLYFYPQFYIYACYLYIEGSILFTLGTWFDYIIYINSNIILPN
;
A
#
# COMPACT_ATOMS: atom_id res chain seq x y z
N MET A 1 -18.32 -4.35 -50.95
CA MET A 1 -19.29 -4.00 -49.89
C MET A 1 -18.82 -4.65 -48.60
N LYS A 2 -18.69 -3.87 -47.50
CA LYS A 2 -18.41 -4.33 -46.12
C LYS A 2 -19.39 -5.46 -45.75
N THR A 3 -19.04 -6.45 -44.93
CA THR A 3 -18.81 -6.29 -43.48
C THR A 3 -17.84 -7.34 -42.92
N LYS A 4 -16.64 -6.88 -42.57
CA LYS A 4 -15.76 -7.51 -41.56
C LYS A 4 -16.11 -6.82 -40.24
N ASN A 5 -17.10 -7.32 -39.53
CA ASN A 5 -17.43 -6.90 -38.18
C ASN A 5 -18.09 -8.09 -37.53
N ASP A 6 -17.31 -8.83 -36.74
CA ASP A 6 -17.72 -9.48 -35.50
C ASP A 6 -16.46 -10.07 -34.85
N ASN A 7 -15.43 -9.25 -34.66
CA ASN A 7 -14.48 -9.50 -33.58
C ASN A 7 -15.15 -9.02 -32.30
N TRP A 8 -16.11 -9.79 -31.82
CA TRP A 8 -16.44 -9.80 -30.40
C TRP A 8 -15.15 -10.22 -29.69
N SER A 9 -14.36 -9.24 -29.24
CA SER A 9 -13.32 -9.48 -28.24
C SER A 9 -14.05 -9.89 -26.97
N GLY A 10 -14.37 -11.18 -26.85
CA GLY A 10 -14.97 -11.76 -25.66
C GLY A 10 -14.02 -11.48 -24.51
N SER A 11 -14.34 -10.49 -23.69
CA SER A 11 -13.65 -10.24 -22.43
C SER A 11 -13.83 -11.49 -21.59
N ARG A 12 -12.79 -12.33 -21.52
CA ARG A 12 -12.77 -13.45 -20.61
C ARG A 12 -12.77 -12.88 -19.20
N GLY A 13 -13.76 -13.25 -18.39
CA GLY A 13 -13.79 -12.88 -16.98
C GLY A 13 -12.54 -13.33 -16.23
N ILE A 14 -12.12 -12.52 -15.24
CA ILE A 14 -10.97 -12.81 -14.38
C ILE A 14 -11.20 -14.15 -13.65
N ARG A 15 -10.20 -15.04 -13.68
CA ARG A 15 -10.22 -16.32 -12.97
C ARG A 15 -9.21 -16.31 -11.84
N LEU A 16 -9.39 -17.19 -10.85
CA LEU A 16 -8.45 -17.35 -9.72
C LEU A 16 -7.00 -17.56 -10.17
N MET A 17 -6.79 -18.34 -11.24
CA MET A 17 -5.45 -18.62 -11.77
C MET A 17 -4.74 -17.35 -12.29
N ASP A 18 -5.50 -16.34 -12.69
CA ASP A 18 -4.94 -15.08 -13.18
C ASP A 18 -4.30 -14.30 -12.00
N PHE A 19 -4.89 -14.35 -10.80
CA PHE A 19 -4.28 -13.80 -9.58
C PHE A 19 -3.02 -14.57 -9.17
N ILE A 20 -3.06 -15.91 -9.17
CA ILE A 20 -1.91 -16.75 -8.79
C ILE A 20 -0.69 -16.46 -9.68
N LYS A 21 -0.93 -16.16 -10.96
CA LYS A 21 0.13 -15.86 -11.93
C LYS A 21 0.70 -14.44 -11.84
N CYS A 22 0.12 -13.55 -11.03
CA CYS A 22 0.68 -12.22 -10.85
C CYS A 22 2.10 -12.28 -10.26
N PRO A 23 2.96 -11.29 -10.55
CA PRO A 23 4.29 -11.20 -9.97
C PRO A 23 4.28 -11.21 -8.45
N LEU A 24 5.36 -11.72 -7.84
CA LEU A 24 5.51 -11.84 -6.39
C LEU A 24 5.31 -10.50 -5.65
N SER A 25 5.67 -9.38 -6.26
CA SER A 25 5.47 -8.04 -5.71
C SER A 25 4.00 -7.69 -5.44
N TYR A 26 3.05 -8.19 -6.24
CA TYR A 26 1.62 -7.96 -6.01
C TYR A 26 1.13 -8.78 -4.80
N HIS A 27 1.57 -10.03 -4.69
CA HIS A 27 1.24 -10.92 -3.56
C HIS A 27 1.81 -10.41 -2.25
N THR A 28 3.08 -10.06 -2.26
CA THR A 28 3.76 -9.53 -1.07
C THR A 28 3.15 -8.21 -0.62
N ASN A 29 2.76 -7.32 -1.55
CA ASN A 29 2.11 -6.07 -1.20
C ASN A 29 0.72 -6.31 -0.56
N PHE A 30 -0.13 -7.12 -1.19
CA PHE A 30 -1.47 -7.40 -0.66
C PHE A 30 -1.42 -8.12 0.70
N ILE A 31 -0.60 -9.16 0.82
CA ILE A 31 -0.44 -9.89 2.09
C ILE A 31 0.09 -8.96 3.17
N SER A 32 1.00 -8.03 2.84
CA SER A 32 1.51 -7.08 3.82
C SER A 32 0.40 -6.18 4.39
N MET A 33 -0.56 -5.72 3.56
CA MET A 33 -1.67 -4.89 4.05
C MET A 33 -2.60 -5.66 4.98
N VAL A 34 -2.85 -6.93 4.69
CA VAL A 34 -3.59 -7.83 5.60
C VAL A 34 -2.84 -8.02 6.91
N LEU A 35 -1.53 -8.23 6.87
CA LEU A 35 -0.71 -8.35 8.07
C LEU A 35 -0.66 -7.05 8.87
N PHE A 36 -0.68 -5.87 8.24
CA PHE A 36 -0.81 -4.60 8.95
C PHE A 36 -2.13 -4.52 9.74
N ILE A 37 -3.24 -5.00 9.18
CA ILE A 37 -4.52 -5.10 9.91
C ILE A 37 -4.35 -5.98 11.17
N VAL A 38 -3.76 -7.17 11.01
CA VAL A 38 -3.57 -8.12 12.11
C VAL A 38 -2.65 -7.54 13.18
N GLY A 39 -1.48 -6.99 12.78
CA GLY A 39 -0.52 -6.38 13.70
C GLY A 39 -1.11 -5.21 14.48
N SER A 40 -1.86 -4.34 13.80
CA SER A 40 -2.55 -3.20 14.42
C SER A 40 -3.65 -3.63 15.38
N THR A 41 -4.35 -4.72 15.06
CA THR A 41 -5.34 -5.33 15.97
C THR A 41 -4.67 -5.88 17.23
N PHE A 42 -3.48 -6.44 17.09
CA PHE A 42 -2.74 -7.00 18.24
C PHE A 42 -2.22 -5.90 19.18
N PHE A 43 -1.95 -4.69 18.70
CA PHE A 43 -1.63 -3.55 19.55
C PHE A 43 -2.75 -3.19 20.54
N ILE A 44 -4.02 -3.51 20.24
CA ILE A 44 -5.14 -3.29 21.16
C ILE A 44 -5.03 -4.15 22.42
N PHE A 45 -4.33 -5.29 22.35
CA PHE A 45 -4.21 -6.24 23.44
C PHE A 45 -2.78 -6.26 23.98
N ASP A 46 -2.57 -5.73 25.18
CA ASP A 46 -1.23 -5.63 25.81
C ASP A 46 -0.43 -6.94 25.77
N LEU A 47 -1.09 -8.08 26.02
CA LEU A 47 -0.45 -9.41 26.01
C LEU A 47 0.09 -9.80 24.61
N LEU A 48 -0.48 -9.23 23.55
CA LEU A 48 -0.12 -9.50 22.16
C LEU A 48 0.73 -8.39 21.55
N TYR A 49 1.06 -7.32 22.29
CA TYR A 49 1.76 -6.15 21.76
C TYR A 49 3.04 -6.51 21.01
N VAL A 50 3.94 -7.29 21.64
CA VAL A 50 5.20 -7.73 21.01
C VAL A 50 4.94 -8.58 19.77
N THR A 51 3.94 -9.46 19.80
CA THR A 51 3.54 -10.22 18.62
C THR A 51 3.02 -9.30 17.51
N GLY A 52 2.26 -8.27 17.87
CA GLY A 52 1.84 -7.20 16.97
C GLY A 52 3.03 -6.52 16.31
N CYS A 53 4.06 -6.14 17.09
CA CYS A 53 5.27 -5.51 16.58
C CYS A 53 6.00 -6.43 15.57
N ILE A 54 6.11 -7.73 15.87
CA ILE A 54 6.73 -8.71 14.96
C ILE A 54 5.96 -8.83 13.64
N ILE A 55 4.63 -8.96 13.72
CA ILE A 55 3.77 -9.05 12.51
C ILE A 55 3.89 -7.77 11.69
N PHE A 56 3.87 -6.61 12.34
CA PHE A 56 3.97 -5.30 11.69
C PHE A 56 5.35 -5.10 11.03
N ALA A 57 6.43 -5.61 11.64
CA ALA A 57 7.76 -5.62 11.04
C ALA A 57 7.81 -6.49 9.77
N ILE A 58 7.23 -7.69 9.80
CA ILE A 58 7.16 -8.60 8.65
C ILE A 58 6.34 -7.96 7.52
N ALA A 59 5.17 -7.40 7.85
CA ALA A 59 4.34 -6.65 6.91
C ALA A 59 5.15 -5.52 6.24
N SER A 60 5.85 -4.72 7.04
CA SER A 60 6.69 -3.63 6.55
C SER A 60 7.82 -4.12 5.63
N ALA A 61 8.45 -5.26 5.93
CA ALA A 61 9.49 -5.83 5.08
C ALA A 61 8.94 -6.33 3.73
N MET A 62 7.75 -6.93 3.71
CA MET A 62 7.08 -7.36 2.48
C MET A 62 6.62 -6.16 1.63
N CYS A 63 6.08 -5.13 2.27
CA CYS A 63 5.78 -3.85 1.63
C CYS A 63 7.05 -3.22 1.04
N PHE A 64 8.16 -3.21 1.79
CA PHE A 64 9.43 -2.66 1.34
C PHE A 64 9.89 -3.34 0.05
N TYR A 65 9.92 -4.68 0.03
CA TYR A 65 10.25 -5.44 -1.17
C TYR A 65 9.37 -5.03 -2.36
N SER A 66 8.05 -4.98 -2.17
CA SER A 66 7.09 -4.65 -3.23
C SER A 66 7.34 -3.27 -3.84
N ASN A 67 7.60 -2.27 -2.99
CA ASN A 67 7.85 -0.90 -3.43
C ASN A 67 9.22 -0.73 -4.08
N VAL A 68 10.25 -1.46 -3.63
CA VAL A 68 11.56 -1.49 -4.31
C VAL A 68 11.44 -2.08 -5.71
N ILE A 69 10.70 -3.18 -5.88
CA ILE A 69 10.44 -3.76 -7.20
C ILE A 69 9.62 -2.80 -8.07
N GLY A 70 8.64 -2.10 -7.50
CA GLY A 70 7.89 -1.04 -8.17
C GLY A 70 8.80 0.08 -8.70
N ALA A 71 9.69 0.59 -7.86
CA ALA A 71 10.68 1.61 -8.24
C ALA A 71 11.62 1.12 -9.36
N TYR A 72 12.08 -0.14 -9.27
CA TYR A 72 12.94 -0.74 -10.29
C TYR A 72 12.22 -0.90 -11.64
N THR A 73 10.96 -1.32 -11.60
CA THR A 73 10.17 -1.61 -12.81
C THR A 73 9.75 -0.35 -13.55
N ILE A 74 9.33 0.69 -12.82
CA ILE A 74 8.94 1.97 -13.45
C ILE A 74 10.15 2.71 -14.02
N GLY A 75 11.34 2.49 -13.43
CA GLY A 75 12.56 3.19 -13.79
C GLY A 75 12.49 4.70 -13.53
N SER A 76 13.53 5.43 -13.90
CA SER A 76 13.60 6.89 -13.69
C SER A 76 12.85 7.71 -14.74
N GLU A 77 12.25 7.06 -15.74
CA GLU A 77 11.53 7.72 -16.84
C GLU A 77 10.27 8.42 -16.36
N ASN A 78 9.50 7.77 -15.47
CA ASN A 78 8.39 8.40 -14.77
C ASN A 78 8.80 8.86 -13.36
N LYS A 79 9.51 9.99 -13.32
CA LYS A 79 10.10 10.54 -12.08
C LYS A 79 9.13 10.59 -10.89
N LYS A 80 7.87 11.00 -11.11
CA LYS A 80 6.90 11.18 -10.02
C LYS A 80 6.50 9.84 -9.40
N GLU A 81 6.21 8.83 -10.22
CA GLU A 81 5.91 7.49 -9.71
C GLU A 81 7.13 6.82 -9.09
N PHE A 82 8.30 7.00 -9.71
CA PHE A 82 9.56 6.55 -9.15
C PHE A 82 9.77 7.11 -7.73
N TYR A 83 9.63 8.43 -7.54
CA TYR A 83 9.73 9.03 -6.21
C TYR A 83 8.62 8.57 -5.26
N GLY A 84 7.43 8.27 -5.77
CA GLY A 84 6.36 7.64 -5.01
C GLY A 84 6.80 6.32 -4.38
N TYR A 85 7.31 5.40 -5.21
CA TYR A 85 7.81 4.10 -4.76
C TYR A 85 9.04 4.22 -3.86
N ILE A 86 9.96 5.16 -4.11
CA ILE A 86 11.12 5.40 -3.25
C ILE A 86 10.68 5.87 -1.86
N ASN A 87 9.72 6.78 -1.77
CA ASN A 87 9.19 7.25 -0.48
C ASN A 87 8.44 6.15 0.27
N TYR A 88 7.65 5.33 -0.42
CA TYR A 88 7.04 4.16 0.21
C TYR A 88 8.08 3.16 0.70
N SER A 89 9.14 2.92 -0.07
CA SER A 89 10.25 2.06 0.34
C SER A 89 10.93 2.62 1.60
N LEU A 90 11.21 3.92 1.63
CA LEU A 90 11.77 4.57 2.82
C LEU A 90 10.84 4.43 4.03
N GLY A 91 9.54 4.66 3.86
CA GLY A 91 8.55 4.49 4.91
C GLY A 91 8.52 3.07 5.48
N CYS A 92 8.47 2.08 4.59
CA CYS A 92 8.45 0.67 4.98
C CYS A 92 9.76 0.24 5.66
N PHE A 93 10.93 0.74 5.22
CA PHE A 93 12.19 0.51 5.92
C PHE A 93 12.21 1.09 7.34
N ILE A 94 11.76 2.33 7.51
CA ILE A 94 11.68 2.98 8.83
C ILE A 94 10.71 2.21 9.73
N PHE A 95 9.59 1.74 9.19
CA PHE A 95 8.61 0.94 9.93
C PHE A 95 9.16 -0.41 10.38
N VAL A 96 9.99 -1.08 9.57
CA VAL A 96 10.69 -2.29 10.00
C VAL A 96 11.54 -1.99 11.23
N ILE A 97 12.35 -0.93 11.20
CA ILE A 97 13.22 -0.55 12.32
C ILE A 97 12.37 -0.18 13.55
N GLY A 98 11.36 0.66 13.38
CA GLY A 98 10.47 1.10 14.45
C GLY A 98 9.73 -0.06 15.11
N SER A 99 9.23 -1.00 14.31
CA SER A 99 8.51 -2.17 14.81
C SER A 99 9.44 -3.13 15.57
N ILE A 100 10.64 -3.40 15.04
CA ILE A 100 11.64 -4.23 15.75
C ILE A 100 12.07 -3.56 17.05
N TYR A 101 12.32 -2.24 17.04
CA TYR A 101 12.69 -1.50 18.24
C TYR A 101 11.60 -1.58 19.31
N SER A 102 10.34 -1.43 18.89
CA SER A 102 9.16 -1.49 19.77
C SER A 102 8.95 -2.83 20.46
N CYS A 103 9.51 -3.93 19.93
CA CYS A 103 9.54 -5.22 20.63
C CYS A 103 10.33 -5.17 21.95
N PHE A 104 11.29 -4.25 22.07
CA PHE A 104 12.19 -4.15 23.23
C PHE A 104 11.96 -2.88 24.03
N LYS A 105 11.64 -1.77 23.36
CA LYS A 105 11.42 -0.45 23.96
C LYS A 105 10.31 0.28 23.25
N ASP A 106 9.25 0.57 23.98
CA ASP A 106 8.20 1.47 23.53
C ASP A 106 8.34 2.82 24.23
N ASP A 107 8.98 3.77 23.55
CA ASP A 107 9.32 5.08 24.09
C ASP A 107 9.19 6.16 23.01
N ALA A 108 9.59 7.40 23.31
CA ALA A 108 9.45 8.49 22.34
C ALA A 108 10.21 8.25 21.00
N LEU A 109 11.21 7.35 20.95
CA LEU A 109 11.90 7.02 19.72
C LEU A 109 11.06 6.09 18.83
N SER A 110 10.37 5.09 19.40
CA SER A 110 9.46 4.21 18.63
C SER A 110 8.41 5.06 17.90
N VAL A 111 7.74 5.95 18.63
CA VAL A 111 6.72 6.85 18.10
C VAL A 111 7.28 7.76 17.00
N LYS A 112 8.48 8.32 17.18
CA LYS A 112 9.13 9.16 16.14
C LYS A 112 9.41 8.37 14.86
N LEU A 113 9.86 7.12 14.96
CA LEU A 113 10.09 6.26 13.79
C LEU A 113 8.78 6.01 13.04
N PHE A 114 7.68 5.71 13.75
CA PHE A 114 6.36 5.57 13.13
C PHE A 114 5.87 6.87 12.48
N ILE A 115 6.16 8.04 13.05
CA ILE A 115 5.83 9.32 12.41
C ILE A 115 6.62 9.53 11.13
N PHE A 116 7.95 9.31 11.16
CA PHE A 116 8.79 9.49 9.98
C PHE A 116 8.41 8.53 8.86
N GLY A 117 8.14 7.26 9.18
CA GLY A 117 7.72 6.30 8.17
C GLY A 117 6.35 6.62 7.57
N SER A 118 5.38 7.03 8.39
CA SER A 118 4.04 7.43 7.91
C SER A 118 4.08 8.67 7.03
N THR A 119 4.91 9.64 7.41
CA THR A 119 5.12 10.85 6.63
C THR A 119 5.72 10.50 5.27
N ALA A 120 6.65 9.55 5.20
CA ALA A 120 7.19 9.06 3.93
C ALA A 120 6.09 8.41 3.05
N PHE A 121 5.18 7.60 3.63
CA PHE A 121 4.03 7.08 2.88
C PHE A 121 3.12 8.19 2.35
N LEU A 122 2.88 9.24 3.14
CA LEU A 122 2.07 10.37 2.72
C LEU A 122 2.71 11.13 1.57
N VAL A 123 4.02 11.43 1.67
CA VAL A 123 4.78 12.07 0.59
C VAL A 123 4.74 11.22 -0.68
N GLY A 124 4.94 9.90 -0.55
CA GLY A 124 4.86 9.01 -1.70
C GLY A 124 3.47 8.98 -2.35
N ALA A 125 2.40 9.03 -1.55
CA ALA A 125 1.02 9.01 -2.05
C ALA A 125 0.72 10.32 -2.79
N LEU A 126 1.20 11.45 -2.27
CA LEU A 126 1.15 12.73 -2.94
C LEU A 126 1.92 12.72 -4.26
N CYS A 127 3.11 12.10 -4.33
CA CYS A 127 3.85 11.96 -5.59
C CYS A 127 3.05 11.22 -6.66
N PHE A 128 2.35 10.14 -6.30
CA PHE A 128 1.48 9.40 -7.20
C PHE A 128 0.31 10.26 -7.70
N VAL A 129 -0.32 11.05 -6.83
CA VAL A 129 -1.45 11.91 -7.24
C VAL A 129 -1.01 13.14 -8.02
N TYR A 130 0.08 13.78 -7.65
CA TYR A 130 0.63 14.92 -8.40
C TYR A 130 1.10 14.55 -9.81
N ARG A 131 1.22 13.26 -10.12
CA ARG A 131 1.41 12.79 -11.50
C ARG A 131 0.23 13.17 -12.40
N LEU A 132 -0.98 13.16 -11.88
CA LEU A 132 -2.21 13.25 -12.66
C LEU A 132 -2.48 14.69 -13.13
N SER A 133 -2.53 14.89 -14.44
CA SER A 133 -3.12 16.10 -15.01
C SER A 133 -4.63 15.96 -15.13
N TYR A 134 -5.36 17.09 -15.09
CA TYR A 134 -6.82 17.11 -15.23
C TYR A 134 -7.32 16.42 -16.51
N ARG A 135 -6.54 16.50 -17.60
CA ARG A 135 -6.87 15.85 -18.87
C ARG A 135 -6.72 14.33 -18.80
N GLU A 136 -5.71 13.83 -18.10
CA GLU A 136 -5.48 12.40 -17.90
C GLU A 136 -6.55 11.78 -16.99
N VAL A 137 -6.98 12.49 -15.94
CA VAL A 137 -8.03 12.01 -15.02
C VAL A 137 -9.33 11.68 -15.78
N LYS A 138 -9.70 12.48 -16.79
CA LYS A 138 -10.94 12.24 -17.57
C LYS A 138 -10.91 10.96 -18.40
N THR A 139 -9.73 10.47 -18.76
CA THR A 139 -9.55 9.30 -19.64
C THR A 139 -9.01 8.08 -18.90
N MET A 140 -8.66 8.23 -17.62
CA MET A 140 -8.09 7.18 -16.78
C MET A 140 -9.17 6.19 -16.31
N ASP A 141 -8.82 4.90 -16.24
CA ASP A 141 -9.71 3.89 -15.63
C ASP A 141 -9.98 4.29 -14.17
N TRP A 142 -11.25 4.33 -13.77
CA TRP A 142 -11.68 4.71 -12.42
C TRP A 142 -11.02 3.85 -11.34
N LYS A 143 -10.63 2.61 -11.65
CA LYS A 143 -9.90 1.73 -10.74
C LYS A 143 -8.55 2.31 -10.35
N VAL A 144 -7.84 2.93 -11.29
CA VAL A 144 -6.53 3.57 -11.03
C VAL A 144 -6.73 4.79 -10.13
N ILE A 145 -7.77 5.59 -10.39
CA ILE A 145 -8.14 6.74 -9.53
C ILE A 145 -8.45 6.26 -8.11
N LEU A 146 -9.21 5.16 -7.98
CA LEU A 146 -9.53 4.58 -6.69
C LEU A 146 -8.26 4.20 -5.92
N VAL A 147 -7.31 3.49 -6.56
CA VAL A 147 -6.02 3.12 -5.94
C VAL A 147 -5.32 4.34 -5.35
N TYR A 148 -5.22 5.43 -6.12
CA TYR A 148 -4.58 6.64 -5.63
C TYR A 148 -5.30 7.29 -4.46
N VAL A 149 -6.64 7.35 -4.50
CA VAL A 149 -7.46 7.93 -3.42
C VAL A 149 -7.32 7.11 -2.14
N VAL A 150 -7.46 5.79 -2.21
CA VAL A 150 -7.39 4.94 -1.01
C VAL A 150 -5.99 4.91 -0.42
N ASN A 151 -4.94 4.99 -1.24
CA ASN A 151 -3.56 5.10 -0.76
C ASN A 151 -3.30 6.46 -0.07
N ILE A 152 -3.83 7.58 -0.61
CA ILE A 152 -3.74 8.87 0.09
C ILE A 152 -4.46 8.81 1.44
N LEU A 153 -5.71 8.34 1.45
CA LEU A 153 -6.51 8.29 2.67
C LEU A 153 -5.87 7.35 3.71
N GLY A 154 -5.38 6.19 3.29
CA GLY A 154 -4.63 5.27 4.13
C GLY A 154 -3.39 5.92 4.75
N SER A 155 -2.59 6.62 3.93
CA SER A 155 -1.40 7.34 4.41
C SER A 155 -1.72 8.47 5.39
N ILE A 156 -2.84 9.19 5.19
CA ILE A 156 -3.31 10.22 6.12
C ILE A 156 -3.67 9.57 7.47
N LEU A 157 -4.44 8.48 7.46
CA LEU A 157 -4.83 7.78 8.69
C LEU A 157 -3.61 7.26 9.44
N PHE A 158 -2.64 6.66 8.74
CA PHE A 158 -1.37 6.22 9.34
C PHE A 158 -0.59 7.38 9.96
N THR A 159 -0.57 8.52 9.28
CA THR A 159 0.14 9.71 9.79
C THR A 159 -0.53 10.21 11.07
N ILE A 160 -1.85 10.38 11.07
CA ILE A 160 -2.61 10.83 12.25
C ILE A 160 -2.42 9.84 13.41
N ALA A 161 -2.60 8.54 13.16
CA ALA A 161 -2.39 7.49 14.15
C ALA A 161 -0.99 7.58 14.80
N SER A 162 0.04 7.76 13.99
CA SER A 162 1.43 7.84 14.47
C SER A 162 1.67 9.02 15.40
N PHE A 163 1.06 10.18 15.11
CA PHE A 163 1.13 11.33 16.02
C PHE A 163 0.34 11.09 17.31
N LEU A 164 -0.79 10.37 17.23
CA LEU A 164 -1.62 10.08 18.40
C LEU A 164 -0.93 9.16 19.42
N TYR A 165 0.03 8.33 19.01
CA TYR A 165 0.82 7.52 19.96
C TYR A 165 1.64 8.35 20.96
N PHE A 166 1.85 9.65 20.74
CA PHE A 166 2.41 10.52 21.79
C PHE A 166 1.47 10.74 22.98
N TYR A 167 0.19 10.43 22.82
CA TYR A 167 -0.86 10.76 23.76
C TYR A 167 -1.52 9.46 24.23
N PRO A 168 -1.17 8.94 25.43
CA PRO A 168 -1.66 7.64 25.90
C PRO A 168 -3.18 7.51 25.90
N GLN A 169 -3.92 8.60 26.14
CA GLN A 169 -5.38 8.61 26.11
C GLN A 169 -5.99 8.32 24.72
N PHE A 170 -5.20 8.46 23.65
CA PHE A 170 -5.62 8.18 22.28
C PHE A 170 -5.02 6.89 21.73
N TYR A 171 -4.31 6.10 22.53
CA TYR A 171 -3.62 4.88 22.08
C TYR A 171 -4.54 3.93 21.32
N ILE A 172 -5.67 3.53 21.92
CA ILE A 172 -6.63 2.62 21.30
C ILE A 172 -7.21 3.20 20.02
N TYR A 173 -7.49 4.50 20.00
CA TYR A 173 -7.98 5.19 18.81
C TYR A 173 -6.93 5.20 17.69
N ALA A 174 -5.65 5.40 18.02
CA ALA A 174 -4.54 5.29 17.07
C ALA A 174 -4.42 3.89 16.46
N CYS A 175 -4.60 2.83 17.26
CA CYS A 175 -4.64 1.46 16.75
C CYS A 175 -5.76 1.25 15.73
N TYR A 176 -6.97 1.77 16.00
CA TYR A 176 -8.08 1.70 15.04
C TYR A 176 -7.80 2.46 13.75
N LEU A 177 -7.16 3.63 13.80
CA LEU A 177 -6.78 4.37 12.60
C LEU A 177 -5.74 3.61 11.76
N TYR A 178 -4.80 2.89 12.37
CA TYR A 178 -3.92 1.97 11.64
C TYR A 178 -4.69 0.82 11.00
N ILE A 179 -5.70 0.25 11.68
CA ILE A 179 -6.56 -0.79 11.10
C ILE A 179 -7.31 -0.24 9.88
N GLU A 180 -7.97 0.90 10.01
CA GLU A 180 -8.73 1.55 8.93
C GLU A 180 -7.84 1.92 7.74
N GLY A 181 -6.67 2.51 8.00
CA GLY A 181 -5.69 2.79 6.95
C GLY A 181 -5.22 1.54 6.23
N SER A 182 -5.02 0.44 6.96
CA SER A 182 -4.58 -0.84 6.38
C SER A 182 -5.69 -1.48 5.52
N ILE A 183 -6.96 -1.31 5.90
CA ILE A 183 -8.11 -1.72 5.08
C ILE A 183 -8.13 -0.94 3.76
N LEU A 184 -7.89 0.38 3.80
CA LEU A 184 -7.81 1.21 2.59
C LEU A 184 -6.64 0.80 1.67
N PHE A 185 -5.46 0.54 2.24
CA PHE A 185 -4.34 0.01 1.46
C PHE A 185 -4.61 -1.39 0.90
N THR A 186 -5.30 -2.25 1.66
CA THR A 186 -5.74 -3.58 1.17
C THR A 186 -6.65 -3.43 -0.03
N LEU A 187 -7.58 -2.46 0.01
CA LEU A 187 -8.43 -2.14 -1.13
C LEU A 187 -7.61 -1.67 -2.34
N GLY A 188 -6.63 -0.78 -2.12
CA GLY A 188 -5.73 -0.31 -3.19
C GLY A 188 -4.98 -1.46 -3.86
N THR A 189 -4.31 -2.28 -3.07
CA THR A 189 -3.54 -3.44 -3.58
C THR A 189 -4.43 -4.50 -4.26
N TRP A 190 -5.68 -4.66 -3.82
CA TRP A 190 -6.66 -5.51 -4.51
C TRP A 190 -7.00 -4.98 -5.90
N PHE A 191 -7.19 -3.67 -6.05
CA PHE A 191 -7.43 -3.08 -7.36
C PHE A 191 -6.19 -3.09 -8.26
N ASP A 192 -4.98 -3.01 -7.70
CA ASP A 192 -3.74 -3.19 -8.46
C ASP A 192 -3.69 -4.58 -9.13
N TYR A 193 -4.11 -5.64 -8.44
CA TYR A 193 -4.27 -6.96 -9.06
C TYR A 193 -5.22 -6.91 -10.26
N ILE A 194 -6.41 -6.32 -10.07
CA ILE A 194 -7.44 -6.26 -11.11
C ILE A 194 -6.93 -5.47 -12.32
N ILE A 195 -6.24 -4.35 -12.09
CA ILE A 195 -5.65 -3.52 -13.14
C ILE A 195 -4.60 -4.32 -13.90
N TYR A 196 -3.66 -4.96 -13.21
CA TYR A 196 -2.60 -5.77 -13.82
C TYR A 196 -3.17 -6.94 -14.64
N ILE A 197 -4.15 -7.66 -14.11
CA ILE A 197 -4.75 -8.79 -14.82
C ILE A 197 -5.46 -8.29 -16.09
N ASN A 198 -6.24 -7.21 -15.99
CA ASN A 198 -6.95 -6.66 -17.15
C ASN A 198 -6.01 -6.19 -18.25
N SER A 199 -4.91 -5.51 -17.90
CA SER A 199 -3.94 -5.06 -18.91
C SER A 199 -3.24 -6.22 -19.63
N ASN A 200 -3.02 -7.35 -18.94
CA ASN A 200 -2.44 -8.56 -19.54
C ASN A 200 -3.47 -9.47 -20.25
N ILE A 201 -4.77 -9.35 -19.96
CA ILE A 201 -5.82 -10.07 -20.70
C ILE A 201 -6.10 -9.38 -22.05
N ILE A 202 -6.01 -8.05 -22.11
CA ILE A 202 -6.33 -7.25 -23.30
C ILE A 202 -5.22 -7.32 -24.36
N LEU A 203 -3.99 -7.65 -23.96
CA LEU A 203 -2.86 -7.93 -24.85
C LEU A 203 -2.59 -9.44 -24.88
N PRO A 204 -3.33 -10.23 -25.67
CA PRO A 204 -2.91 -11.60 -25.92
C PRO A 204 -1.56 -11.56 -26.65
N ASN A 205 -0.60 -12.35 -26.16
CA ASN A 205 0.66 -12.65 -26.85
C ASN A 205 0.44 -13.00 -28.33
#